data_AF-A0A1V6Y6M5-F1
#
_entry.id   AF-A0A1V6Y6M5-F1
#
_cell.length_a   1.000
_cell.length_b   1.000
_cell.length_c   1.000
_cell.angle_alpha   90.00
_cell.angle_beta   90.00
_cell.angle_gamma   90.00
#
_symmetry.space_group_name_H-M   'P 1'
#
loop_
_entity.id
_entity.type
_entity.pdbx_description
1 polymer ?
#
loop_
_entity_poly.entity_id
_entity_poly.type
_entity_poly.pdbx_seq_one_letter_code
_entity_poly.pdbx_strand_id
1 'polypeptide(L)'
;MSVDPDITGQGVIANYVATAGIAVLLITIHFFVVYQPALDPFRKADYPLNQSYRPNPIDTTILRTMRRIPKRLMGARKVRVNSQVEKGFTECILAMSDLQIVTGLSILISGYTQLPQGLSSFHWMVIVDLAWFSSLTHLACLTLLRNHLYNHSIQRIWRLFCMAALVILLTVALSFTGGYDWTSLSISSIINKDAALSVIRPAMCQTSSGTRSTVTYYAMVFSILLMIFGFVARIVKSHKTMSVGIWGKARAELGMQARRLLSIAFTWCCLGSSRKSLKRMLFYRPLLTTFFAARLFLDAWSSMFLEVSWLVAGFVWGTIRLFGVLRIVQRHVRGNNTLSGFSMLQDSDEREAGWGFGQVVALVLLLAPLITIIKYFTHGTPCTFNAPNT
;
A
#
# COMPACT_ATOMS: atom_id res chain seq x y z
N MET A 1 -33.90 -5.60 0.44
CA MET A 1 -33.33 -5.19 -0.86
C MET A 1 -32.08 -6.02 -1.05
N SER A 2 -32.08 -6.91 -2.03
CA SER A 2 -30.90 -7.66 -2.48
C SER A 2 -29.86 -6.67 -2.96
N VAL A 3 -28.61 -6.82 -2.53
CA VAL A 3 -27.52 -5.93 -2.98
C VAL A 3 -26.97 -6.50 -4.27
N ASP A 4 -26.76 -5.64 -5.27
CA ASP A 4 -26.33 -6.09 -6.60
C ASP A 4 -25.03 -6.92 -6.52
N PRO A 5 -25.05 -8.19 -6.98
CA PRO A 5 -23.88 -9.06 -6.99
C PRO A 5 -22.77 -8.50 -7.90
N ASP A 6 -23.08 -7.51 -8.73
CA ASP A 6 -22.12 -6.81 -9.57
C ASP A 6 -21.18 -5.86 -8.82
N ILE A 7 -21.46 -5.51 -7.56
CA ILE A 7 -20.63 -4.59 -6.76
C ILE A 7 -19.74 -5.33 -5.78
N THR A 8 -20.27 -6.38 -5.14
CA THR A 8 -19.55 -7.14 -4.09
C THR A 8 -19.26 -8.58 -4.48
N GLY A 9 -19.48 -8.92 -5.76
CA GLY A 9 -19.24 -10.22 -6.34
C GLY A 9 -17.79 -10.69 -6.27
N GLN A 10 -17.62 -12.01 -6.40
CA GLN A 10 -16.30 -12.65 -6.32
C GLN A 10 -15.33 -12.11 -7.39
N GLY A 11 -15.81 -11.84 -8.61
CA GLY A 11 -14.98 -11.27 -9.67
C GLY A 11 -14.45 -9.87 -9.34
N VAL A 12 -15.27 -9.02 -8.72
CA VAL A 12 -14.85 -7.68 -8.28
C VAL A 12 -13.80 -7.80 -7.17
N ILE A 13 -14.07 -8.63 -6.16
CA ILE A 13 -13.12 -8.86 -5.06
C ILE A 13 -11.77 -9.37 -5.60
N ALA A 14 -11.82 -10.37 -6.48
CA ALA A 14 -10.64 -10.92 -7.12
C ALA A 14 -9.85 -9.86 -7.88
N ASN A 15 -10.51 -8.99 -8.65
CA ASN A 15 -9.85 -7.92 -9.40
C ASN A 15 -9.06 -6.96 -8.49
N TYR A 16 -9.66 -6.42 -7.43
CA TYR A 16 -8.97 -5.47 -6.56
C TYR A 16 -7.82 -6.12 -5.77
N VAL A 17 -8.05 -7.32 -5.23
CA VAL A 17 -7.02 -8.06 -4.48
C VAL A 17 -5.87 -8.46 -5.41
N ALA A 18 -6.16 -8.97 -6.60
CA ALA A 18 -5.15 -9.36 -7.58
C ALA A 18 -4.37 -8.15 -8.08
N THR A 19 -5.04 -7.03 -8.40
CA THR A 19 -4.37 -5.81 -8.84
C THR A 19 -3.42 -5.28 -7.77
N ALA A 20 -3.86 -5.20 -6.52
CA ALA A 20 -3.02 -4.78 -5.40
C ALA A 20 -1.84 -5.74 -5.17
N GLY A 21 -2.09 -7.05 -5.26
CA GLY A 21 -1.06 -8.07 -5.16
C GLY A 21 0.00 -7.97 -6.26
N ILE A 22 -0.43 -7.78 -7.52
CA ILE A 22 0.46 -7.54 -8.66
C ILE A 22 1.28 -6.26 -8.42
N ALA A 23 0.67 -5.17 -7.99
CA ALA A 23 1.39 -3.92 -7.72
C ALA A 23 2.46 -4.06 -6.63
N VAL A 24 2.13 -4.75 -5.53
CA VAL A 24 3.06 -5.05 -4.43
C VAL A 24 4.18 -5.98 -4.91
N LEU A 25 3.87 -6.95 -5.77
CA LEU A 25 4.88 -7.81 -6.39
C LEU A 25 5.81 -7.00 -7.30
N LEU A 26 5.27 -6.15 -8.18
CA LEU A 26 6.04 -5.34 -9.11
C LEU A 26 6.97 -4.37 -8.39
N ILE A 27 6.51 -3.70 -7.32
CA ILE A 27 7.37 -2.80 -6.54
C ILE A 27 8.46 -3.56 -5.77
N THR A 28 8.15 -4.76 -5.28
CA THR A 28 9.12 -5.63 -4.61
C THR A 28 10.21 -6.09 -5.59
N ILE A 29 9.82 -6.57 -6.78
CA ILE A 29 10.75 -6.95 -7.85
C ILE A 29 11.58 -5.75 -8.28
N HIS A 30 10.95 -4.59 -8.50
CA HIS A 30 11.64 -3.36 -8.88
C HIS A 30 12.71 -3.00 -7.84
N PHE A 31 12.41 -3.07 -6.55
CA PHE A 31 13.37 -2.78 -5.49
C PHE A 31 14.58 -3.74 -5.54
N PHE A 32 14.37 -5.05 -5.63
CA PHE A 32 15.48 -6.00 -5.59
C PHE A 32 16.30 -6.04 -6.88
N VAL A 33 15.66 -5.94 -8.05
CA VAL A 33 16.29 -6.18 -9.36
C VAL A 33 16.73 -4.90 -10.04
N VAL A 34 15.85 -3.89 -10.12
CA VAL A 34 16.04 -2.71 -10.99
C VAL A 34 16.58 -1.51 -10.22
N TYR A 35 16.13 -1.32 -8.99
CA TYR A 35 16.39 -0.11 -8.21
C TYR A 35 17.90 0.09 -7.96
N GLN A 36 18.38 1.28 -8.32
CA GLN A 36 19.77 1.69 -8.11
C GLN A 36 19.78 2.85 -7.10
N PRO A 37 20.26 2.63 -5.86
CA PRO A 37 20.18 3.63 -4.80
C PRO A 37 21.05 4.86 -5.06
N ALA A 38 22.01 4.77 -5.99
CA ALA A 38 22.90 5.86 -6.38
C ALA A 38 22.28 6.84 -7.39
N LEU A 39 21.13 6.49 -7.99
CA LEU A 39 20.47 7.36 -8.95
C LEU A 39 19.52 8.32 -8.24
N ASP A 40 19.59 9.61 -8.59
CA ASP A 40 18.65 10.62 -8.11
C ASP A 40 17.22 10.29 -8.61
N PRO A 41 16.23 10.16 -7.71
CA PRO A 41 14.83 9.95 -8.09
C PRO A 41 14.17 11.12 -8.84
N PHE A 42 14.81 12.29 -8.89
CA PHE A 42 14.34 13.48 -9.59
C PHE A 42 15.18 13.82 -10.84
N ARG A 43 15.81 12.80 -11.44
CA ARG A 43 16.65 13.00 -12.62
C ARG A 43 15.82 13.32 -13.87
N LYS A 44 16.31 14.25 -14.68
CA LYS A 44 15.84 14.43 -16.06
C LYS A 44 16.58 13.45 -16.97
N ALA A 45 15.91 12.91 -17.98
CA ALA A 45 16.46 11.88 -18.87
C ALA A 45 17.76 12.32 -19.59
N ASP A 46 17.93 13.63 -19.79
CA ASP A 46 18.97 14.20 -20.67
C ASP A 46 20.17 14.83 -19.93
N TYR A 47 20.21 14.76 -18.59
CA TYR A 47 21.30 15.38 -17.82
C TYR A 47 22.30 14.33 -17.29
N PRO A 48 23.62 14.60 -17.35
CA PRO A 48 24.64 13.68 -16.85
C PRO A 48 24.49 13.43 -15.35
N LEU A 49 24.97 12.26 -14.91
CA LEU A 49 24.92 11.80 -13.52
C LEU A 49 25.46 12.90 -12.58
N ASN A 50 24.58 13.57 -11.85
CA ASN A 50 25.00 14.52 -10.81
C ASN A 50 25.72 13.73 -9.70
N GLN A 51 27.05 13.82 -9.66
CA GLN A 51 27.93 13.10 -8.72
C GLN A 51 27.65 13.43 -7.23
N SER A 52 26.82 14.42 -6.93
CA SER A 52 26.53 14.87 -5.56
C SER A 52 25.34 14.15 -4.88
N TYR A 53 24.64 13.23 -5.56
CA TYR A 53 23.52 12.51 -4.93
C TYR A 53 24.03 11.45 -3.94
N ARG A 54 23.74 11.66 -2.64
CA ARG A 54 24.11 10.72 -1.59
C ARG A 54 23.04 9.62 -1.46
N PRO A 55 23.38 8.35 -1.73
CA PRO A 55 22.42 7.24 -1.62
C PRO A 55 22.03 6.99 -0.16
N ASN A 56 20.82 6.48 0.05
CA ASN A 56 20.37 6.08 1.38
C ASN A 56 21.19 4.87 1.90
N PRO A 57 21.81 4.97 3.08
CA PRO A 57 22.66 3.89 3.61
C PRO A 57 21.89 2.58 3.83
N ILE A 58 20.61 2.63 4.23
CA ILE A 58 19.79 1.44 4.48
C ILE A 58 19.55 0.68 3.18
N ASP A 59 19.09 1.38 2.14
CA ASP A 59 18.84 0.77 0.83
C ASP A 59 20.12 0.13 0.27
N THR A 60 21.26 0.81 0.37
CA THR A 60 22.53 0.25 -0.11
C THR A 60 22.97 -0.98 0.68
N THR A 61 22.72 -1.03 1.98
CA THR A 61 23.13 -2.15 2.85
C THR A 61 22.26 -3.37 2.59
N ILE A 62 20.94 -3.17 2.49
CA ILE A 62 19.98 -4.24 2.19
C ILE A 62 20.22 -4.80 0.80
N LEU A 63 20.35 -3.95 -0.22
CA LEU A 63 20.62 -4.41 -1.58
C LEU A 63 21.98 -5.09 -1.71
N ARG A 64 23.02 -4.62 -1.01
CA ARG A 64 24.32 -5.30 -0.97
C ARG A 64 24.21 -6.70 -0.37
N THR A 65 23.44 -6.85 0.70
CA THR A 65 23.26 -8.14 1.38
C THR A 65 22.43 -9.08 0.51
N MET A 66 21.27 -8.62 0.05
CA MET A 66 20.31 -9.42 -0.70
C MET A 66 20.78 -9.76 -2.11
N ARG A 67 21.53 -8.89 -2.80
CA ARG A 67 22.10 -9.22 -4.14
C ARG A 67 23.34 -10.11 -4.07
N ARG A 68 23.98 -10.26 -2.91
CA ARG A 68 25.10 -11.22 -2.75
C ARG A 68 24.62 -12.67 -2.75
N ILE A 69 23.44 -12.92 -2.19
CA ILE A 69 22.85 -14.27 -2.08
C ILE A 69 22.62 -14.91 -3.48
N PRO A 70 21.87 -14.30 -4.41
CA PRO A 70 21.66 -14.86 -5.74
C PRO A 70 22.93 -14.83 -6.60
N LYS A 71 23.84 -13.86 -6.42
CA LYS A 71 25.14 -13.88 -7.12
C LYS A 71 26.01 -15.07 -6.74
N ARG A 72 25.91 -15.54 -5.49
CA ARG A 72 26.58 -16.75 -5.02
C ARG A 72 25.91 -18.02 -5.55
N LEU A 73 24.58 -18.00 -5.72
CA LEU A 73 23.80 -19.19 -6.09
C LEU A 73 23.64 -19.39 -7.61
N MET A 74 23.45 -18.31 -8.39
CA MET A 74 23.11 -18.34 -9.82
C MET A 74 24.19 -17.69 -10.72
N GLY A 75 25.35 -17.36 -10.15
CA GLY A 75 26.41 -16.65 -10.86
C GLY A 75 26.07 -15.17 -11.12
N ALA A 76 27.07 -14.40 -11.54
CA ALA A 76 26.96 -12.96 -11.75
C ALA A 76 26.25 -12.59 -13.07
N ARG A 77 25.05 -13.13 -13.34
CA ARG A 77 24.28 -12.71 -14.51
C ARG A 77 23.65 -11.34 -14.24
N LYS A 78 24.21 -10.30 -14.85
CA LYS A 78 23.68 -8.95 -14.79
C LYS A 78 22.41 -8.91 -15.63
N VAL A 79 21.24 -8.83 -15.01
CA VAL A 79 19.96 -8.67 -15.73
C VAL A 79 20.00 -7.32 -16.44
N ARG A 80 20.16 -7.34 -17.75
CA ARG A 80 20.10 -6.14 -18.59
C ARG A 80 18.65 -6.00 -19.05
N VAL A 81 17.94 -5.05 -18.45
CA VAL A 81 16.56 -4.75 -18.85
C VAL A 81 16.62 -3.99 -20.18
N ASN A 82 15.91 -4.49 -21.20
CA ASN A 82 15.78 -3.82 -22.49
C ASN A 82 14.95 -2.53 -22.30
N SER A 83 15.31 -1.44 -22.97
CA SER A 83 14.61 -0.15 -22.89
C SER A 83 13.14 -0.24 -23.31
N GLN A 84 12.81 -1.16 -24.22
CA GLN A 84 11.42 -1.45 -24.61
C GLN A 84 10.61 -2.06 -23.46
N VAL A 85 11.23 -2.94 -22.67
CA VAL A 85 10.59 -3.57 -21.51
C VAL A 85 10.35 -2.54 -20.39
N GLU A 86 11.29 -1.61 -20.20
CA GLU A 86 11.12 -0.51 -19.25
C GLU A 86 9.97 0.43 -19.64
N LYS A 87 9.82 0.72 -20.95
CA LYS A 87 8.67 1.49 -21.47
C LYS A 87 7.35 0.75 -21.25
N GLY A 88 7.24 -0.51 -21.67
CA GLY A 88 6.03 -1.31 -21.48
C GLY A 88 5.65 -1.47 -20.00
N PHE A 89 6.64 -1.64 -19.12
CA PHE A 89 6.43 -1.67 -17.68
C PHE A 89 5.87 -0.35 -17.13
N THR A 90 6.41 0.79 -17.58
CA THR A 90 5.93 2.12 -17.17
C THR A 90 4.48 2.34 -17.61
N GLU A 91 4.15 2.04 -18.87
CA GLU A 91 2.79 2.15 -19.42
C GLU A 91 1.79 1.24 -18.69
N CYS A 92 2.20 0.00 -18.37
CA CYS A 92 1.36 -0.90 -17.60
C CYS A 92 1.01 -0.33 -16.22
N ILE A 93 2.00 0.19 -15.50
CA ILE A 93 1.75 0.72 -14.16
C ILE A 93 0.95 2.04 -14.23
N LEU A 94 1.14 2.85 -15.27
CA LEU A 94 0.29 4.00 -15.57
C LEU A 94 -1.18 3.57 -15.72
N ALA A 95 -1.46 2.59 -16.60
CA ALA A 95 -2.79 2.07 -16.84
C ALA A 95 -3.42 1.46 -15.57
N MET A 96 -2.66 0.67 -14.81
CA MET A 96 -3.11 0.07 -13.55
C MET A 96 -3.47 1.15 -12.51
N SER A 97 -2.68 2.22 -12.44
CA SER A 97 -2.92 3.36 -11.55
C SER A 97 -4.19 4.14 -11.92
N ASP A 98 -4.41 4.38 -13.22
CA ASP A 98 -5.61 5.10 -13.70
C ASP A 98 -6.89 4.30 -13.46
N LEU A 99 -6.88 3.02 -13.83
CA LEU A 99 -8.01 2.14 -13.60
C LEU A 99 -8.36 2.07 -12.12
N GLN A 100 -7.37 1.91 -11.23
CA GLN A 100 -7.64 1.79 -9.80
C GLN A 100 -8.11 3.08 -9.14
N ILE A 101 -7.66 4.27 -9.59
CA ILE A 101 -8.25 5.54 -9.12
C ILE A 101 -9.73 5.59 -9.49
N VAL A 102 -10.06 5.32 -10.75
CA VAL A 102 -11.44 5.46 -11.25
C VAL A 102 -12.34 4.44 -10.57
N THR A 103 -11.98 3.17 -10.58
CA THR A 103 -12.78 2.11 -9.95
C THR A 103 -12.85 2.29 -8.43
N GLY A 104 -11.77 2.71 -7.78
CA GLY A 104 -11.74 2.99 -6.34
C GLY A 104 -12.63 4.16 -5.92
N LEU A 105 -12.70 5.24 -6.72
CA LEU A 105 -13.64 6.33 -6.48
C LEU A 105 -15.08 5.89 -6.75
N SER A 106 -15.33 5.20 -7.87
CA SER A 106 -16.65 4.70 -8.24
C SER A 106 -17.25 3.81 -7.16
N ILE A 107 -16.48 2.86 -6.61
CA ILE A 107 -17.00 1.93 -5.60
C ILE A 107 -17.31 2.64 -4.27
N LEU A 108 -16.50 3.63 -3.86
CA LEU A 108 -16.78 4.42 -2.66
C LEU A 108 -18.00 5.31 -2.86
N ILE A 109 -18.09 6.03 -3.98
CA ILE A 109 -19.23 6.90 -4.30
C ILE A 109 -20.52 6.07 -4.33
N SER A 110 -20.51 4.93 -5.02
CA SER A 110 -21.64 4.00 -5.07
C SER A 110 -22.03 3.53 -3.67
N GLY A 111 -21.05 3.10 -2.85
CA GLY A 111 -21.29 2.70 -1.47
C GLY A 111 -21.95 3.80 -0.63
N TYR A 112 -21.45 5.04 -0.72
CA TYR A 112 -22.04 6.19 0.00
C TYR A 112 -23.46 6.51 -0.47
N THR A 113 -23.76 6.41 -1.76
CA THR A 113 -25.11 6.66 -2.27
C THR A 113 -26.13 5.60 -1.85
N GLN A 114 -25.67 4.37 -1.61
CA GLN A 114 -26.53 3.26 -1.17
C GLN A 114 -26.70 3.19 0.37
N LEU A 115 -25.87 3.90 1.15
CA LEU A 115 -26.00 3.94 2.61
C LEU A 115 -27.41 4.34 3.09
N PRO A 116 -28.04 5.41 2.58
CA PRO A 116 -29.40 5.79 2.98
C PRO A 116 -30.48 4.78 2.55
N GLN A 117 -30.20 3.99 1.51
CA GLN A 117 -31.13 3.01 0.95
C GLN A 117 -31.15 1.70 1.74
N GLY A 118 -30.38 1.60 2.82
CA GLY A 118 -30.37 0.43 3.70
C GLY A 118 -29.26 -0.58 3.39
N LEU A 119 -28.13 -0.13 2.82
CA LEU A 119 -26.96 -0.99 2.61
C LEU A 119 -26.54 -1.68 3.92
N SER A 120 -26.46 -3.01 3.90
CA SER A 120 -26.06 -3.80 5.07
C SER A 120 -24.62 -3.49 5.48
N SER A 121 -24.30 -3.63 6.76
CA SER A 121 -22.94 -3.51 7.29
C SER A 121 -21.91 -4.43 6.62
N PHE A 122 -22.31 -5.64 6.20
CA PHE A 122 -21.43 -6.55 5.45
C PHE A 122 -20.93 -5.93 4.14
N HIS A 123 -21.84 -5.57 3.24
CA HIS A 123 -21.52 -4.99 1.95
C HIS A 123 -20.71 -3.70 2.09
N TRP A 124 -21.02 -2.89 3.11
CA TRP A 124 -20.21 -1.72 3.46
C TRP A 124 -18.75 -2.08 3.79
N MET A 125 -18.52 -3.05 4.67
CA MET A 125 -17.16 -3.48 5.03
C MET A 125 -16.38 -3.98 3.80
N VAL A 126 -17.02 -4.76 2.93
CA VAL A 126 -16.40 -5.24 1.67
C VAL A 126 -16.03 -4.06 0.77
N ILE A 127 -16.94 -3.11 0.54
CA ILE A 127 -16.66 -1.90 -0.27
C ILE A 127 -15.47 -1.11 0.28
N VAL A 128 -15.40 -0.94 1.60
CA VAL A 128 -14.28 -0.25 2.26
C VAL A 128 -12.96 -1.00 2.08
N ASP A 129 -12.96 -2.32 2.17
CA ASP A 129 -11.75 -3.14 1.96
C ASP A 129 -11.31 -3.14 0.49
N LEU A 130 -12.25 -3.12 -0.47
CA LEU A 130 -11.90 -2.99 -1.90
C LEU A 130 -11.27 -1.63 -2.20
N ALA A 131 -11.86 -0.55 -1.68
CA ALA A 131 -11.28 0.78 -1.79
C ALA A 131 -9.90 0.89 -1.12
N TRP A 132 -9.68 0.17 -0.02
CA TRP A 132 -8.35 0.02 0.59
C TRP A 132 -7.34 -0.59 -0.39
N PHE A 133 -7.65 -1.70 -1.06
CA PHE A 133 -6.75 -2.31 -2.04
C PHE A 133 -6.48 -1.40 -3.26
N SER A 134 -7.48 -0.67 -3.73
CA SER A 134 -7.30 0.36 -4.77
C SER A 134 -6.30 1.44 -4.31
N SER A 135 -6.48 1.98 -3.11
CA SER A 135 -5.58 2.99 -2.56
C SER A 135 -4.15 2.46 -2.39
N LEU A 136 -3.98 1.20 -1.95
CA LEU A 136 -2.68 0.56 -1.81
C LEU A 136 -1.98 0.40 -3.16
N THR A 137 -2.73 0.00 -4.19
CA THR A 137 -2.24 -0.08 -5.56
C THR A 137 -1.74 1.28 -6.02
N HIS A 138 -2.53 2.33 -5.84
CA HIS A 138 -2.15 3.67 -6.27
C HIS A 138 -0.90 4.18 -5.52
N LEU A 139 -0.78 3.92 -4.22
CA LEU A 139 0.44 4.25 -3.46
C LEU A 139 1.68 3.51 -3.99
N ALA A 140 1.54 2.23 -4.38
CA ALA A 140 2.62 1.47 -5.00
C ALA A 140 3.01 2.04 -6.37
N CYS A 141 2.01 2.39 -7.19
CA CYS A 141 2.23 3.03 -8.50
C CYS A 141 2.95 4.37 -8.35
N LEU A 142 2.56 5.23 -7.41
CA LEU A 142 3.23 6.52 -7.18
C LEU A 142 4.71 6.35 -6.80
N THR A 143 5.05 5.34 -6.00
CA THR A 143 6.45 5.06 -5.67
C THR A 143 7.22 4.58 -6.90
N LEU A 144 6.64 3.67 -7.71
CA LEU A 144 7.25 3.15 -8.94
C LEU A 144 7.45 4.24 -10.01
N LEU A 145 6.46 5.11 -10.18
CA LEU A 145 6.45 6.16 -11.19
C LEU A 145 7.08 7.48 -10.75
N ARG A 146 7.68 7.54 -9.56
CA ARG A 146 8.17 8.80 -8.99
C ARG A 146 9.03 9.61 -9.96
N ASN A 147 9.97 8.96 -10.65
CA ASN A 147 10.83 9.61 -11.63
C ASN A 147 10.07 10.03 -12.89
N HIS A 148 9.14 9.20 -13.37
CA HIS A 148 8.33 9.47 -14.56
C HIS A 148 7.38 10.67 -14.35
N LEU A 149 6.66 10.68 -13.21
CA LEU A 149 5.70 11.73 -12.83
C LEU A 149 6.38 13.03 -12.41
N TYR A 150 7.64 12.98 -11.99
CA TYR A 150 8.41 14.20 -11.76
C TYR A 150 8.62 14.98 -13.07
N ASN A 151 8.86 14.27 -14.18
CA ASN A 151 9.00 14.88 -15.50
C ASN A 151 7.63 15.27 -16.10
N HIS A 152 6.54 14.64 -15.67
CA HIS A 152 5.15 14.94 -16.09
C HIS A 152 4.32 15.54 -14.95
N SER A 153 4.59 16.81 -14.63
CA SER A 153 4.00 17.49 -13.46
C SER A 153 2.47 17.59 -13.47
N ILE A 154 1.83 17.78 -14.63
CA ILE A 154 0.36 17.87 -14.75
C ILE A 154 -0.29 16.53 -14.43
N GLN A 155 0.20 15.44 -15.03
CA GLN A 155 -0.29 14.08 -14.74
C GLN A 155 -0.15 13.74 -13.26
N ARG A 156 0.95 14.17 -12.63
CA ARG A 156 1.17 13.98 -11.20
C ARG A 156 0.13 14.72 -10.35
N ILE A 157 -0.14 16.00 -10.65
CA ILE A 157 -1.08 16.82 -9.86
C ILE A 157 -2.48 16.22 -9.91
N TRP A 158 -2.96 15.84 -11.10
CA TRP A 158 -4.27 15.22 -11.26
C TRP A 158 -4.39 13.92 -10.45
N ARG A 159 -3.42 13.02 -10.57
CA ARG A 159 -3.41 11.75 -9.82
C ARG A 159 -3.36 11.97 -8.30
N LEU A 160 -2.56 12.93 -7.82
CA LEU A 160 -2.49 13.27 -6.40
C LEU A 160 -3.81 13.85 -5.90
N PHE A 161 -4.49 14.68 -6.70
CA PHE A 161 -5.81 15.22 -6.37
C PHE A 161 -6.88 14.12 -6.27
N CYS A 162 -7.00 13.27 -7.29
CA CYS A 162 -7.96 12.15 -7.27
C CYS A 162 -7.68 11.18 -6.13
N MET A 163 -6.40 10.90 -5.84
CA MET A 163 -6.02 10.07 -4.70
C MET A 163 -6.33 10.74 -3.36
N ALA A 164 -6.13 12.05 -3.23
CA ALA A 164 -6.50 12.78 -2.02
C ALA A 164 -8.01 12.64 -1.75
N ALA A 165 -8.83 12.80 -2.79
CA ALA A 165 -10.28 12.58 -2.70
C ALA A 165 -10.61 11.14 -2.27
N LEU A 166 -9.97 10.13 -2.88
CA LEU A 166 -10.15 8.72 -2.51
C LEU A 166 -9.76 8.45 -1.06
N VAL A 167 -8.62 8.99 -0.60
CA VAL A 167 -8.14 8.81 0.79
C VAL A 167 -9.07 9.47 1.80
N ILE A 168 -9.61 10.65 1.50
CA ILE A 168 -10.58 11.34 2.36
C ILE A 168 -11.85 10.50 2.47
N LEU A 169 -12.42 10.09 1.34
CA LEU A 169 -13.62 9.25 1.31
C LEU A 169 -13.39 7.92 2.03
N LEU A 170 -12.24 7.29 1.82
CA LEU A 170 -11.87 6.03 2.48
C LEU A 170 -11.67 6.22 3.99
N THR A 171 -11.10 7.33 4.44
CA THR A 171 -10.90 7.62 5.87
C THR A 171 -12.22 7.78 6.60
N VAL A 172 -13.16 8.52 6.00
CA VAL A 172 -14.53 8.63 6.52
C VAL A 172 -15.19 7.25 6.51
N ALA A 173 -14.97 6.46 5.46
CA ALA A 173 -15.61 5.16 5.35
C ALA A 173 -15.10 4.15 6.38
N LEU A 174 -13.78 4.14 6.61
CA LEU A 174 -13.12 3.38 7.68
C LEU A 174 -13.67 3.74 9.05
N SER A 175 -14.00 5.01 9.30
CA SER A 175 -14.53 5.46 10.60
C SER A 175 -15.85 4.78 10.97
N PHE A 176 -16.66 4.38 9.98
CA PHE A 176 -17.88 3.61 10.22
C PHE A 176 -17.60 2.13 10.54
N THR A 177 -16.42 1.61 10.22
CA THR A 177 -16.11 0.18 10.39
C THR A 177 -15.74 -0.22 11.82
N GLY A 178 -15.35 0.73 12.68
CA GLY A 178 -15.03 0.44 14.08
C GLY A 178 -16.24 -0.01 14.92
N GLY A 179 -17.46 0.13 14.40
CA GLY A 179 -18.68 -0.36 15.05
C GLY A 179 -19.01 -1.83 14.75
N TYR A 180 -18.31 -2.48 13.82
CA TYR A 180 -18.59 -3.85 13.39
C TYR A 180 -17.59 -4.82 13.98
N ASP A 181 -18.07 -5.91 14.58
CA ASP A 181 -17.22 -6.93 15.18
C ASP A 181 -16.90 -8.05 14.19
N TRP A 182 -15.81 -7.86 13.44
CA TRP A 182 -15.33 -8.84 12.46
C TRP A 182 -14.28 -9.81 13.02
N THR A 183 -13.83 -9.63 14.28
CA THR A 183 -12.72 -10.42 14.86
C THR A 183 -13.22 -11.52 15.79
N SER A 184 -14.30 -11.30 16.56
CA SER A 184 -14.80 -12.26 17.56
C SER A 184 -15.28 -13.59 16.96
N LEU A 185 -15.84 -13.55 15.75
CA LEU A 185 -16.31 -14.72 15.01
C LEU A 185 -15.19 -15.65 14.52
N SER A 186 -13.92 -15.21 14.56
CA SER A 186 -12.79 -16.07 14.17
C SER A 186 -12.33 -17.01 15.29
N ILE A 187 -12.49 -16.59 16.56
CA ILE A 187 -11.93 -17.24 17.76
C ILE A 187 -12.97 -18.11 18.50
N SER A 188 -14.25 -17.73 18.49
CA SER A 188 -15.30 -18.47 19.22
C SER A 188 -16.02 -19.50 18.33
N SER A 189 -16.16 -20.75 18.81
CA SER A 189 -17.02 -21.78 18.23
C SER A 189 -18.51 -21.56 18.51
N ILE A 190 -18.85 -20.62 19.41
CA ILE A 190 -20.21 -20.23 19.74
C ILE A 190 -20.52 -18.93 19.00
N ILE A 191 -21.45 -19.01 18.05
CA ILE A 191 -21.94 -17.86 17.28
C ILE A 191 -22.70 -16.94 18.24
N ASN A 192 -22.13 -15.78 18.56
CA ASN A 192 -22.83 -14.77 19.33
C ASN A 192 -23.95 -14.16 18.46
N LYS A 193 -25.21 -14.29 18.89
CA LYS A 193 -26.40 -13.80 18.15
C LYS A 193 -26.32 -12.30 17.87
N ASP A 194 -25.74 -11.53 18.80
CA ASP A 194 -25.59 -10.09 18.67
C ASP A 194 -24.58 -9.70 17.59
N ALA A 195 -23.51 -10.50 17.43
CA ALA A 195 -22.52 -10.31 16.37
C ALA A 195 -23.12 -10.61 14.99
N ALA A 196 -23.92 -11.68 14.87
CA ALA A 196 -24.61 -12.00 13.62
C ALA A 196 -25.61 -10.92 13.20
N LEU A 197 -26.35 -10.35 14.16
CA LEU A 197 -27.33 -9.29 13.90
C LEU A 197 -26.66 -7.98 13.46
N SER A 198 -25.44 -7.70 13.92
CA SER A 198 -24.68 -6.50 13.54
C SER A 198 -24.24 -6.47 12.06
N VAL A 199 -24.17 -7.63 11.41
CA VAL A 199 -23.72 -7.78 10.01
C VAL A 199 -24.87 -7.52 9.02
N ILE A 200 -26.10 -7.82 9.44
CA ILE A 200 -27.33 -7.74 8.63
C ILE A 200 -27.97 -6.34 8.72
N ARG A 201 -27.78 -5.63 9.85
CA ARG A 201 -28.37 -4.30 10.06
C ARG A 201 -27.86 -3.29 9.02
N PRO A 202 -28.69 -2.28 8.67
CA PRO A 202 -28.25 -1.17 7.85
C PRO A 202 -27.05 -0.46 8.50
N ALA A 203 -26.02 -0.17 7.70
CA ALA A 203 -24.76 0.39 8.17
C ALA A 203 -24.93 1.72 8.94
N MET A 204 -25.93 2.54 8.59
CA MET A 204 -26.18 3.82 9.27
C MET A 204 -26.74 3.67 10.70
N CYS A 205 -27.46 2.58 11.00
CA CYS A 205 -28.15 2.41 12.27
C CYS A 205 -27.23 1.98 13.43
N GLN A 206 -26.03 1.45 13.13
CA GLN A 206 -25.09 0.94 14.12
C GLN A 206 -24.22 2.06 14.75
N THR A 207 -24.35 3.30 14.30
CA THR A 207 -23.49 4.42 14.70
C THR A 207 -23.66 4.84 16.17
N SER A 208 -24.74 4.41 16.85
CA SER A 208 -25.18 5.01 18.11
C SER A 208 -25.18 4.12 19.38
N SER A 209 -25.25 2.78 19.33
CA SER A 209 -25.76 2.06 20.53
C SER A 209 -25.24 0.64 20.82
N GLY A 210 -24.07 0.24 20.31
CA GLY A 210 -23.47 -1.07 20.61
C GLY A 210 -22.21 -0.98 21.46
N THR A 211 -21.99 -1.93 22.37
CA THR A 211 -20.70 -2.15 23.06
C THR A 211 -19.61 -2.41 22.01
N ARG A 212 -18.80 -1.38 21.71
CA ARG A 212 -17.73 -1.48 20.71
C ARG A 212 -16.66 -2.47 21.17
N SER A 213 -16.35 -3.45 20.32
CA SER A 213 -15.18 -4.31 20.53
C SER A 213 -13.92 -3.44 20.50
N THR A 214 -13.12 -3.50 21.57
CA THR A 214 -11.88 -2.73 21.67
C THR A 214 -10.92 -3.06 20.52
N VAL A 215 -10.87 -4.35 20.14
CA VAL A 215 -10.02 -4.85 19.05
C VAL A 215 -10.39 -4.21 17.71
N THR A 216 -11.67 -4.12 17.36
CA THR A 216 -12.09 -3.56 16.06
C THR A 216 -11.93 -2.05 16.01
N TYR A 217 -12.10 -1.37 17.15
CA TYR A 217 -11.76 0.04 17.27
C TYR A 217 -10.27 0.32 17.02
N TYR A 218 -9.37 -0.44 17.68
CA TYR A 218 -7.93 -0.30 17.44
C TYR A 218 -7.54 -0.65 16.00
N ALA A 219 -8.16 -1.68 15.41
CA ALA A 219 -7.94 -2.06 14.02
C ALA A 219 -8.39 -0.97 13.02
N MET A 220 -9.50 -0.28 13.30
CA MET A 220 -9.95 0.88 12.53
C MET A 220 -8.95 2.03 12.63
N VAL A 221 -8.57 2.43 13.85
CA VAL A 221 -7.60 3.51 14.08
C VAL A 221 -6.27 3.19 13.40
N PHE A 222 -5.80 1.95 13.53
CA PHE A 222 -4.58 1.48 12.88
C PHE A 222 -4.67 1.60 11.34
N SER A 223 -5.80 1.18 10.75
CA SER A 223 -6.04 1.32 9.30
C SER A 223 -6.01 2.78 8.85
N ILE A 224 -6.69 3.67 9.57
CA ILE A 224 -6.72 5.11 9.25
C ILE A 224 -5.32 5.71 9.32
N LEU A 225 -4.58 5.45 10.41
CA LEU A 225 -3.21 5.94 10.56
C LEU A 225 -2.30 5.40 9.46
N LEU A 226 -2.43 4.11 9.12
CA LEU A 226 -1.64 3.48 8.08
C LEU A 226 -1.93 4.14 6.70
N MET A 227 -3.20 4.43 6.41
CA MET A 227 -3.60 5.09 5.17
C MET A 227 -3.07 6.53 5.07
N ILE A 228 -3.36 7.36 6.07
CA ILE A 228 -2.98 8.78 6.08
C ILE A 228 -1.46 8.92 6.05
N PHE A 229 -0.76 8.21 6.93
CA PHE A 229 0.70 8.27 6.99
C PHE A 229 1.34 7.71 5.72
N GLY A 230 0.75 6.66 5.15
CA GLY A 230 1.07 6.13 3.84
C GLY A 230 1.05 7.23 2.77
N PHE A 231 -0.10 7.89 2.63
CA PHE A 231 -0.34 8.93 1.62
C PHE A 231 0.55 10.16 1.80
N VAL A 232 0.62 10.71 3.02
CA VAL A 232 1.45 11.89 3.34
C VAL A 232 2.93 11.63 3.00
N ALA A 233 3.44 10.44 3.33
CA ALA A 233 4.82 10.08 3.00
C ALA A 233 5.09 10.12 1.49
N ARG A 234 4.12 9.72 0.65
CA ARG A 234 4.28 9.70 -0.82
C ARG A 234 4.16 11.11 -1.40
N ILE A 235 3.30 11.97 -0.85
CA ILE A 235 3.27 13.39 -1.21
C ILE A 235 4.64 14.02 -0.94
N VAL A 236 5.13 13.91 0.30
CA VAL A 236 6.42 14.51 0.69
C VAL A 236 7.55 14.05 -0.23
N LYS A 237 7.59 12.75 -0.55
CA LYS A 237 8.64 12.15 -1.40
C LYS A 237 8.46 12.42 -2.91
N SER A 238 7.26 12.75 -3.37
CA SER A 238 6.98 13.05 -4.78
C SER A 238 7.38 14.48 -5.18
N HIS A 239 7.45 15.40 -4.20
CA HIS A 239 7.86 16.79 -4.42
C HIS A 239 9.31 17.03 -4.02
N LYS A 240 10.17 17.41 -4.98
CA LYS A 240 11.58 17.77 -4.73
C LYS A 240 11.74 18.84 -3.65
N THR A 241 10.89 19.86 -3.67
CA THR A 241 10.90 20.96 -2.69
C THR A 241 10.66 20.45 -1.26
N MET A 242 9.74 19.50 -1.07
CA MET A 242 9.42 18.95 0.25
C MET A 242 10.46 17.91 0.69
N SER A 243 10.81 16.97 -0.20
CA SER A 243 11.74 15.88 0.10
C SER A 243 13.19 16.35 0.29
N VAL A 244 13.71 17.21 -0.58
CA VAL A 244 15.11 17.65 -0.56
C VAL A 244 15.24 19.01 0.09
N GLY A 245 14.34 19.94 -0.23
CA GLY A 245 14.37 21.29 0.30
C GLY A 245 14.05 21.34 1.79
N ILE A 246 12.82 20.99 2.18
CA ILE A 246 12.35 21.13 3.56
C ILE A 246 12.91 20.01 4.44
N TRP A 247 12.67 18.75 4.07
CA TRP A 247 13.08 17.61 4.88
C TRP A 247 14.59 17.41 4.89
N GLY A 248 15.26 17.62 3.75
CA GLY A 248 16.72 17.55 3.67
C GLY A 248 17.42 18.62 4.51
N LYS A 249 16.95 19.87 4.49
CA LYS A 249 17.48 20.95 5.36
C LYS A 249 17.19 20.69 6.83
N ALA A 250 15.96 20.34 7.20
CA ALA A 250 15.61 20.01 8.58
C ALA A 250 16.48 18.86 9.12
N ARG A 251 16.70 17.84 8.30
CA ARG A 251 17.59 16.72 8.62
C ARG A 251 19.06 17.14 8.78
N ALA A 252 19.55 18.02 7.93
CA ALA A 252 20.91 18.55 8.01
C ALA A 252 21.10 19.38 9.29
N GLU A 253 20.14 20.26 9.59
CA GLU A 253 20.14 21.13 10.76
C GLU A 253 20.09 20.32 12.06
N LEU A 254 19.13 19.38 12.17
CA LEU A 254 19.05 18.44 13.30
C LEU A 254 20.34 17.63 13.45
N GLY A 255 20.95 17.23 12.33
CA GLY A 255 22.23 16.52 12.32
C GLY A 255 23.39 17.38 12.85
N MET A 256 23.41 18.67 12.54
CA MET A 256 24.43 19.61 13.04
C MET A 256 24.23 19.93 14.52
N GLN A 257 23.00 20.25 14.92
CA GLN A 257 22.66 20.54 16.31
C GLN A 257 22.95 19.34 17.23
N ALA A 258 22.55 18.14 16.81
CA ALA A 258 22.82 16.94 17.60
C ALA A 258 24.31 16.61 17.71
N ARG A 259 25.12 16.87 16.66
CA ARG A 259 26.58 16.72 16.73
C ARG A 259 27.21 17.75 17.68
N ARG A 260 26.73 18.99 17.69
CA ARG A 260 27.19 20.02 18.64
C ARG A 260 26.89 19.60 20.08
N LEU A 261 25.66 19.18 20.36
CA LEU A 261 25.28 18.67 21.69
C LEU A 261 26.11 17.46 22.10
N LEU A 262 26.36 16.53 21.18
CA LEU A 262 27.18 15.35 21.44
C LEU A 262 28.65 15.70 21.69
N SER A 263 29.19 16.72 20.99
CA SER A 263 30.54 17.23 21.20
C SER A 263 30.69 17.89 22.57
N ILE A 264 29.71 18.70 22.99
CA ILE A 264 29.67 19.33 24.32
C ILE A 264 29.54 18.27 25.42
N ALA A 265 28.65 17.29 25.23
CA ALA A 265 28.50 16.19 26.18
C ALA A 265 29.76 15.33 26.26
N PHE A 266 30.47 15.14 25.14
CA PHE A 266 31.75 14.42 25.10
C PHE A 266 32.84 15.16 25.87
N THR A 267 33.02 16.47 25.63
CA THR A 267 34.04 17.24 26.34
C THR A 267 33.75 17.29 27.84
N TRP A 268 32.48 17.41 28.24
CA TRP A 268 32.10 17.45 29.66
C TRP A 268 32.21 16.08 30.37
N CYS A 269 31.90 14.97 29.68
CA CYS A 269 31.90 13.65 30.31
C CYS A 269 33.20 12.84 30.14
N CYS A 270 34.00 13.13 29.10
CA CYS A 270 35.11 12.27 28.71
C CYS A 270 36.50 12.92 28.86
N LEU A 271 36.65 14.24 28.83
CA LEU A 271 37.96 14.85 29.14
C LEU A 271 38.25 14.72 30.63
N GLY A 272 39.35 14.03 30.98
CA GLY A 272 39.85 13.91 32.35
C GLY A 272 39.18 12.85 33.24
N SER A 273 38.26 12.01 32.70
CA SER A 273 37.54 11.02 33.51
C SER A 273 37.93 9.58 33.18
N SER A 274 37.99 8.71 34.21
CA SER A 274 38.31 7.27 34.07
C SER A 274 37.35 6.55 33.12
N ARG A 275 37.81 5.47 32.48
CA ARG A 275 37.05 4.65 31.51
C ARG A 275 35.69 4.15 32.05
N LYS A 276 35.54 4.05 33.37
CA LYS A 276 34.32 3.62 34.10
C LYS A 276 33.49 4.77 34.69
N SER A 277 33.71 6.02 34.27
CA SER A 277 33.00 7.19 34.81
C SER A 277 31.48 7.09 34.67
N LEU A 278 30.77 7.20 35.79
CA LEU A 278 29.30 7.19 35.88
C LEU A 278 28.67 8.26 34.97
N LYS A 279 29.29 9.45 34.87
CA LYS A 279 28.83 10.55 34.01
C LYS A 279 28.77 10.15 32.54
N ARG A 280 29.79 9.44 32.06
CA ARG A 280 29.84 8.92 30.69
C ARG A 280 28.78 7.86 30.42
N MET A 281 28.49 7.02 31.42
CA MET A 281 27.48 5.96 31.30
C MET A 281 26.05 6.52 31.32
N LEU A 282 25.78 7.53 32.16
CA LEU A 282 24.44 8.06 32.38
C LEU A 282 24.03 9.17 31.41
N PHE A 283 24.98 9.93 30.86
CA PHE A 283 24.66 11.09 29.99
C PHE A 283 25.13 10.89 28.55
N TYR A 284 26.42 10.60 28.35
CA TYR A 284 26.98 10.52 27.00
C TYR A 284 26.45 9.32 26.20
N ARG A 285 26.41 8.12 26.79
CA ARG A 285 25.92 6.91 26.12
C ARG A 285 24.45 6.99 25.68
N PRO A 286 23.49 7.34 26.55
CA PRO A 286 22.09 7.45 26.13
C PRO A 286 21.88 8.55 25.08
N LEU A 287 22.57 9.70 25.22
CA LEU A 287 22.50 10.75 24.21
C LEU A 287 23.03 10.27 22.84
N LEU A 288 24.14 9.52 22.85
CA LEU A 288 24.71 8.91 21.66
C LEU A 288 23.76 7.87 21.03
N THR A 289 23.16 7.00 21.84
CA THR A 289 22.20 6.00 21.34
C THR A 289 20.96 6.65 20.77
N THR A 290 20.41 7.68 21.43
CA THR A 290 19.26 8.44 20.93
C THR A 290 19.60 9.13 19.62
N PHE A 291 20.79 9.71 19.49
CA PHE A 291 21.26 10.30 18.24
C PHE A 291 21.33 9.28 17.09
N PHE A 292 21.94 8.11 17.33
CA PHE A 292 22.00 7.06 16.33
C PHE A 292 20.63 6.49 15.99
N ALA A 293 19.75 6.30 16.98
CA ALA A 293 18.38 5.84 16.78
C ALA A 293 17.57 6.84 15.95
N ALA A 294 17.62 8.13 16.28
CA ALA A 294 16.94 9.19 15.51
C ALA A 294 17.47 9.27 14.07
N ARG A 295 18.78 9.18 13.89
CA ARG A 295 19.39 9.18 12.55
C ARG A 295 18.98 7.95 11.74
N LEU A 296 18.98 6.77 12.36
CA LEU A 296 18.54 5.52 11.74
C LEU A 296 17.07 5.61 11.35
N PHE A 297 16.22 6.16 12.22
CA PHE A 297 14.81 6.36 11.95
C PHE A 297 14.60 7.31 10.75
N LEU A 298 15.32 8.42 10.68
CA LEU A 298 15.26 9.34 9.54
C LEU A 298 15.76 8.70 8.24
N ASP A 299 16.84 7.91 8.32
CA ASP A 299 17.32 7.12 7.18
C ASP A 299 16.29 6.07 6.74
N ALA A 300 15.65 5.39 7.69
CA ALA A 300 14.61 4.40 7.42
C ALA A 300 13.39 5.05 6.80
N TRP A 301 12.99 6.22 7.30
CA TRP A 301 11.90 7.00 6.74
C TRP A 301 12.13 7.36 5.28
N SER A 302 13.35 7.80 4.92
CA SER A 302 13.70 8.12 3.53
C SER A 302 13.99 6.91 2.65
N SER A 303 13.98 5.69 3.19
CA SER A 303 14.37 4.47 2.47
C SER A 303 13.25 3.95 1.59
N MET A 304 13.61 3.52 0.39
CA MET A 304 12.68 2.84 -0.51
C MET A 304 12.30 1.46 0.01
N PHE A 305 13.22 0.77 0.72
CA PHE A 305 12.91 -0.50 1.37
C PHE A 305 11.75 -0.37 2.37
N LEU A 306 11.74 0.69 3.20
CA LEU A 306 10.66 0.90 4.15
C LEU A 306 9.33 1.20 3.42
N GLU A 307 9.36 1.91 2.29
CA GLU A 307 8.16 2.11 1.47
C GLU A 307 7.58 0.80 0.95
N VAL A 308 8.43 -0.09 0.44
CA VAL A 308 8.01 -1.44 -0.02
C VAL A 308 7.49 -2.25 1.15
N SER A 309 8.21 -2.29 2.27
CA SER A 309 7.80 -3.03 3.46
C SER A 309 6.46 -2.54 4.01
N TRP A 310 6.24 -1.23 3.99
CA TRP A 310 4.97 -0.61 4.37
C TRP A 310 3.82 -1.06 3.47
N LEU A 311 4.03 -1.12 2.16
CA LEU A 311 3.01 -1.57 1.20
C LEU A 311 2.71 -3.06 1.35
N VAL A 312 3.72 -3.90 1.57
CA VAL A 312 3.55 -5.32 1.87
C VAL A 312 2.76 -5.50 3.17
N ALA A 313 3.10 -4.77 4.24
CA ALA A 313 2.36 -4.81 5.50
C ALA A 313 0.91 -4.34 5.33
N GLY A 314 0.68 -3.27 4.55
CA GLY A 314 -0.67 -2.78 4.22
C GLY A 314 -1.50 -3.78 3.41
N PHE A 315 -0.86 -4.53 2.50
CA PHE A 315 -1.51 -5.62 1.75
C PHE A 315 -1.91 -6.75 2.69
N VAL A 316 -0.97 -7.28 3.47
CA VAL A 316 -1.23 -8.36 4.43
C VAL A 316 -2.32 -7.97 5.42
N TRP A 317 -2.26 -6.74 5.95
CA TRP A 317 -3.30 -6.22 6.85
C TRP A 317 -4.67 -6.16 6.19
N GLY A 318 -4.78 -5.58 4.99
CA GLY A 318 -6.02 -5.53 4.23
C GLY A 318 -6.58 -6.91 3.91
N THR A 319 -5.70 -7.87 3.57
CA THR A 319 -6.06 -9.27 3.32
C THR A 319 -6.63 -9.93 4.57
N ILE A 320 -5.97 -9.79 5.73
CA ILE A 320 -6.45 -10.35 7.00
C ILE A 320 -7.85 -9.82 7.32
N ARG A 321 -8.08 -8.51 7.15
CA ARG A 321 -9.36 -7.86 7.40
C ARG A 321 -10.46 -8.34 6.46
N LEU A 322 -10.21 -8.31 5.14
CA LEU A 322 -11.18 -8.76 4.13
C LEU A 322 -11.57 -10.22 4.33
N PHE A 323 -10.60 -11.13 4.50
CA PHE A 323 -10.90 -12.54 4.74
C PHE A 323 -11.57 -12.77 6.09
N GLY A 324 -11.31 -11.94 7.10
CA GLY A 324 -12.07 -11.91 8.34
C GLY A 324 -13.56 -11.67 8.07
N VAL A 325 -13.89 -10.62 7.32
CA VAL A 325 -15.26 -10.26 6.93
C VAL A 325 -15.93 -11.36 6.09
N LEU A 326 -15.24 -11.90 5.08
CA LEU A 326 -15.81 -12.94 4.20
C LEU A 326 -16.07 -14.28 4.93
N ARG A 327 -15.20 -14.64 5.89
CA ARG A 327 -15.35 -15.88 6.69
C ARG A 327 -16.57 -15.85 7.61
N ILE A 328 -16.98 -14.67 8.08
CA ILE A 328 -18.18 -14.51 8.92
C ILE A 328 -19.41 -15.04 8.19
N VAL A 329 -19.60 -14.61 6.94
CA VAL A 329 -20.75 -15.04 6.13
C VAL A 329 -20.67 -16.52 5.80
N GLN A 330 -19.49 -17.05 5.47
CA GLN A 330 -19.32 -18.49 5.22
C GLN A 330 -19.71 -19.36 6.42
N ARG A 331 -19.32 -18.97 7.65
CA ARG A 331 -19.71 -19.71 8.85
C ARG A 331 -21.20 -19.63 9.14
N HIS A 332 -21.82 -18.47 8.94
CA HIS A 332 -23.24 -18.28 9.18
C HIS A 332 -24.11 -19.16 8.26
N VAL A 333 -23.79 -19.20 6.95
CA VAL A 333 -24.52 -20.03 5.97
C VAL A 333 -24.45 -21.52 6.33
N ARG A 334 -23.28 -22.02 6.77
CA ARG A 334 -23.12 -23.45 7.13
C ARG A 334 -23.85 -23.84 8.43
N GLY A 335 -24.12 -22.90 9.33
CA GLY A 335 -24.84 -23.16 10.59
C GLY A 335 -26.37 -23.19 10.46
N ASN A 336 -26.93 -22.78 9.32
CA ASN A 336 -28.37 -22.54 9.17
C ASN A 336 -29.22 -23.78 8.84
N ASN A 337 -28.64 -24.98 8.79
CA ASN A 337 -29.44 -26.21 8.63
C ASN A 337 -30.36 -26.51 9.83
N THR A 338 -30.32 -25.71 10.91
CA THR A 338 -31.16 -25.89 12.11
C THR A 338 -31.79 -24.62 12.68
N LEU A 339 -31.75 -23.46 11.99
CA LEU A 339 -32.33 -22.21 12.52
C LEU A 339 -33.40 -21.64 11.56
N SER A 340 -34.54 -22.31 11.51
CA SER A 340 -35.78 -21.80 10.92
C SER A 340 -36.25 -20.57 11.71
N GLY A 341 -36.05 -19.35 11.18
CA GLY A 341 -36.68 -18.15 11.75
C GLY A 341 -36.00 -16.81 11.51
N PHE A 342 -34.82 -16.77 10.89
CA PHE A 342 -34.24 -15.51 10.41
C PHE A 342 -33.69 -15.74 9.01
N SER A 343 -34.56 -15.61 8.02
CA SER A 343 -34.12 -15.44 6.65
C SER A 343 -33.31 -14.16 6.60
N MET A 344 -31.97 -14.28 6.59
CA MET A 344 -31.20 -13.29 5.87
C MET A 344 -31.88 -13.18 4.50
N LEU A 345 -32.38 -11.99 4.16
CA LEU A 345 -32.61 -11.55 2.78
C LEU A 345 -31.25 -11.42 2.06
N GLN A 346 -30.42 -12.44 2.19
CA GLN A 346 -29.30 -12.75 1.34
C GLN A 346 -29.67 -14.13 0.83
N ASP A 347 -30.53 -14.10 -0.20
CA ASP A 347 -31.02 -15.28 -0.84
C ASP A 347 -29.82 -16.17 -1.16
N SER A 348 -29.98 -17.47 -0.92
CA SER A 348 -29.02 -18.51 -1.31
C SER A 348 -28.60 -18.37 -2.78
N ASP A 349 -29.45 -17.72 -3.58
CA ASP A 349 -29.24 -17.31 -4.96
C ASP A 349 -28.17 -16.21 -5.16
N GLU A 350 -27.73 -15.40 -4.19
CA GLU A 350 -26.74 -14.31 -4.46
C GLU A 350 -25.28 -14.81 -4.54
N ARG A 351 -24.95 -15.93 -3.89
CA ARG A 351 -23.65 -16.59 -4.04
C ARG A 351 -23.62 -17.57 -5.21
N GLU A 352 -24.79 -18.09 -5.58
CA GLU A 352 -25.01 -18.90 -6.78
C GLU A 352 -25.42 -18.05 -7.99
N ALA A 353 -25.62 -16.74 -7.79
CA ALA A 353 -25.92 -15.78 -8.85
C ALA A 353 -24.78 -15.85 -9.85
N GLY A 354 -25.13 -16.30 -11.05
CA GLY A 354 -24.21 -16.44 -12.16
C GLY A 354 -23.37 -15.17 -12.36
N TRP A 355 -22.26 -15.35 -13.07
CA TRP A 355 -21.35 -14.28 -13.43
C TRP A 355 -22.09 -13.06 -14.00
N GLY A 356 -22.24 -12.03 -13.17
CA GLY A 356 -22.85 -10.76 -13.57
C GLY A 356 -21.92 -9.93 -14.45
N PHE A 357 -22.49 -8.99 -15.21
CA PHE A 357 -21.73 -8.16 -16.14
C PHE A 357 -20.63 -7.37 -15.41
N GLY A 358 -20.93 -6.80 -14.23
CA GLY A 358 -19.96 -6.04 -13.44
C GLY A 358 -18.77 -6.89 -12.99
N GLN A 359 -19.01 -8.16 -12.64
CA GLN A 359 -17.95 -9.09 -12.25
C GLN A 359 -17.05 -9.48 -13.43
N VAL A 360 -17.64 -9.73 -14.60
CA VAL A 360 -16.89 -10.05 -15.83
C VAL A 360 -16.06 -8.84 -16.27
N VAL A 361 -16.67 -7.65 -16.29
CA VAL A 361 -15.96 -6.40 -16.61
C VAL A 361 -14.80 -6.16 -15.65
N ALA A 362 -14.98 -6.39 -14.35
CA ALA A 362 -13.90 -6.26 -13.37
C ALA A 362 -12.70 -7.17 -13.68
N LEU A 363 -12.93 -8.41 -14.09
CA LEU A 363 -11.85 -9.32 -14.50
C LEU A 363 -11.21 -8.92 -15.84
N VAL A 364 -12.00 -8.42 -16.80
CA VAL A 364 -11.45 -7.92 -18.07
C VAL A 364 -10.56 -6.69 -17.84
N LEU A 365 -10.97 -5.79 -16.93
CA LEU A 365 -10.17 -4.62 -16.56
C LEU A 365 -8.84 -4.99 -15.88
N LEU A 366 -8.78 -6.12 -15.15
CA LEU A 366 -7.53 -6.66 -14.60
C LEU A 366 -6.51 -6.99 -15.71
N LEU A 367 -6.98 -7.42 -16.88
CA LEU A 367 -6.13 -7.79 -18.01
C LEU A 367 -5.63 -6.57 -18.80
N ALA A 368 -6.32 -5.44 -18.74
CA ALA A 368 -5.99 -4.26 -19.55
C ALA A 368 -4.54 -3.77 -19.38
N PRO A 369 -3.98 -3.65 -18.15
CA PRO A 369 -2.57 -3.31 -17.97
C PRO A 369 -1.62 -4.37 -18.57
N LEU A 370 -1.96 -5.66 -18.47
CA LEU A 370 -1.11 -6.74 -18.98
C LEU A 370 -1.04 -6.75 -20.52
N ILE A 371 -2.15 -6.42 -21.18
CA ILE A 371 -2.21 -6.31 -22.65
C ILE A 371 -1.23 -5.23 -23.14
N THR A 372 -1.09 -4.11 -22.41
CA THR A 372 -0.11 -3.07 -22.79
C THR A 372 1.31 -3.62 -22.79
N ILE A 373 1.68 -4.45 -21.81
CA ILE A 373 2.99 -5.09 -21.74
C ILE A 373 3.22 -6.02 -22.94
N ILE A 374 2.25 -6.90 -23.23
CA ILE A 374 2.35 -7.89 -24.32
C ILE A 374 2.59 -7.18 -25.66
N LYS A 375 1.90 -6.07 -25.92
CA LYS A 375 2.07 -5.28 -27.14
C LYS A 375 3.52 -4.80 -27.34
N TYR A 376 4.21 -4.41 -26.27
CA TYR A 376 5.62 -4.00 -26.36
C TYR A 376 6.59 -5.18 -26.54
N PHE A 377 6.23 -6.37 -26.07
CA PHE A 377 7.02 -7.58 -26.30
C PHE A 377 6.86 -8.12 -27.73
N THR A 378 5.66 -8.07 -28.31
CA THR A 378 5.38 -8.64 -29.64
C THR A 378 5.82 -7.73 -30.79
N HIS A 379 5.77 -6.41 -30.65
CA HIS A 379 6.29 -5.47 -31.67
C HIS A 379 7.82 -5.29 -31.62
N GLY A 380 8.52 -5.97 -30.70
CA GLY A 380 9.97 -5.83 -30.49
C GLY A 380 10.86 -6.75 -31.34
N THR A 381 10.31 -7.67 -32.14
CA THR A 381 11.08 -8.50 -33.07
C THR A 381 11.02 -7.93 -34.50
N PRO A 382 11.97 -7.10 -34.93
CA PRO A 382 12.27 -7.02 -36.36
C PRO A 382 12.87 -8.37 -36.76
N CYS A 383 12.12 -9.15 -37.55
CA CYS A 383 12.69 -10.27 -38.29
C CYS A 383 13.71 -9.70 -39.29
N THR A 384 14.98 -9.59 -38.89
CA THR A 384 16.07 -9.44 -39.85
C THR A 384 16.28 -10.80 -40.51
N PHE A 385 15.52 -11.04 -41.57
CA PHE A 385 15.87 -12.04 -42.58
C PHE A 385 17.12 -11.50 -43.29
N ASN A 386 18.30 -11.93 -42.83
CA ASN A 386 19.51 -11.76 -43.62
C ASN A 386 19.35 -12.66 -44.85
N ALA A 387 19.05 -12.05 -45.99
CA ALA A 387 19.21 -12.72 -47.27
C ALA A 387 20.70 -13.10 -47.43
N PRO A 388 21.03 -14.34 -47.79
CA PRO A 388 22.40 -14.68 -48.14
C PRO A 388 22.76 -13.93 -49.43
N ASN A 389 23.83 -13.15 -49.38
CA ASN A 389 24.44 -12.58 -50.58
C ASN A 389 24.90 -13.73 -51.48
N THR A 390 24.25 -13.89 -52.63
CA THR A 390 24.77 -14.61 -53.79
C THR A 390 25.30 -13.61 -54.79
#